data_AF-A0A7W8QJ27-F1
#
_entry.id   AF-A0A7W8QJ27-F1
#
_cell.length_a   1.000
_cell.length_b   1.000
_cell.length_c   1.000
_cell.angle_alpha   90.00
_cell.angle_beta   90.00
_cell.angle_gamma   90.00
#
_symmetry.space_group_name_H-M   'P 1'
#
loop_
_entity.id
_entity.type
_entity.pdbx_description
1 polymer ?
#
loop_
_entity_poly.entity_id
_entity_poly.type
_entity_poly.pdbx_seq_one_letter_code
_entity_poly.pdbx_strand_id
1 'polypeptide(L)'
;MACGFTVLAGLSPTGGYLPVAAGLAVLGLGTGFSGPAVTGTVLAAVPRHRAGMGSALNDAHQQPGIAVGVAVLGGLLTAAYRAGLPSAVPESADGSPAATLAYAAARSDAALAEAARTAFTAAQSATLLTAAGCAAAGALTAAVALRPGR
;
A
#
# COMPACT_ATOMS: atom_id res chain seq x y z
N MET A 1 -0.73 6.07 9.85
CA MET A 1 -0.81 5.31 8.58
C MET A 1 -1.95 4.29 8.58
N ALA A 2 -2.04 3.38 9.56
CA ALA A 2 -3.09 2.35 9.61
C ALA A 2 -4.52 2.91 9.42
N CYS A 3 -4.91 3.94 10.18
CA CYS A 3 -6.24 4.57 10.02
C CYS A 3 -6.48 5.14 8.60
N GLY A 4 -5.43 5.68 7.96
CA GLY A 4 -5.53 6.19 6.58
C GLY A 4 -5.78 5.06 5.58
N PHE A 5 -5.07 3.93 5.72
CA PHE A 5 -5.31 2.75 4.90
C PHE A 5 -6.71 2.15 5.12
N THR A 6 -7.22 2.13 6.36
CA THR A 6 -8.58 1.66 6.65
C THR A 6 -9.65 2.56 6.02
N VAL A 7 -9.47 3.89 6.08
CA VAL A 7 -10.37 4.85 5.42
C VAL A 7 -10.36 4.65 3.91
N LEU A 8 -9.18 4.50 3.31
CA LEU A 8 -9.05 4.25 1.88
C LEU A 8 -9.63 2.90 1.45
N ALA A 9 -9.59 1.87 2.31
CA ALA A 9 -10.14 0.56 2.02
C ALA A 9 -11.68 0.56 1.90
N GLY A 10 -12.35 1.51 2.54
CA GLY A 10 -13.81 1.68 2.50
C GLY A 10 -14.32 2.59 1.39
N LEU A 11 -13.47 3.04 0.46
CA LEU A 11 -13.88 3.92 -0.62
C LEU A 11 -14.81 3.20 -1.61
N SER A 12 -15.97 3.80 -1.85
CA SER A 12 -16.94 3.35 -2.86
C SER A 12 -16.74 4.10 -4.18
N PRO A 13 -16.95 3.45 -5.35
CA PRO A 13 -16.92 4.11 -6.67
C PRO A 13 -17.91 5.27 -6.83
N THR A 14 -18.95 5.31 -6.00
CA THR A 14 -19.99 6.36 -6.00
C THR A 14 -19.69 7.50 -5.01
N GLY A 15 -18.60 7.40 -4.25
CA GLY A 15 -18.18 8.44 -3.30
C GLY A 15 -17.60 9.66 -4.03
N GLY A 16 -17.88 10.87 -3.53
CA GLY A 16 -17.21 12.08 -3.99
C GLY A 16 -15.70 12.06 -3.71
N TYR A 17 -14.97 13.10 -4.11
CA TYR A 17 -13.51 13.20 -3.91
C TYR A 17 -13.09 13.39 -2.44
N LEU A 18 -14.00 13.90 -1.59
CA LEU A 18 -13.69 14.27 -0.20
C LEU A 18 -13.15 13.12 0.67
N PRO A 19 -13.75 11.91 0.69
CA PRO A 19 -13.24 10.77 1.44
C PRO A 19 -11.85 10.32 0.98
N VAL A 20 -11.56 10.42 -0.32
CA VAL A 20 -10.23 10.12 -0.88
C VAL A 20 -9.21 11.10 -0.34
N ALA A 21 -9.52 12.41 -0.44
CA ALA A 21 -8.66 13.47 0.08
C ALA A 21 -8.40 13.34 1.58
N ALA A 22 -9.44 13.00 2.36
CA ALA A 22 -9.31 12.77 3.81
C ALA A 22 -8.44 11.56 4.14
N GLY A 23 -8.63 10.43 3.45
CA GLY A 23 -7.80 9.24 3.62
C GLY A 23 -6.32 9.49 3.30
N LEU A 24 -6.05 10.19 2.18
CA LEU A 24 -4.71 10.61 1.79
C LEU A 24 -4.09 11.59 2.79
N ALA A 25 -4.86 12.55 3.31
CA ALA A 25 -4.39 13.48 4.32
C ALA A 25 -3.98 12.75 5.61
N VAL A 26 -4.79 11.81 6.11
CA VAL A 26 -4.46 11.00 7.30
C VAL A 26 -3.25 10.11 7.06
N LEU A 27 -3.11 9.53 5.86
CA LEU A 27 -1.94 8.76 5.48
C LEU A 27 -0.67 9.63 5.49
N GLY A 28 -0.75 10.82 4.88
CA GLY A 28 0.31 11.81 4.78
C GLY A 28 0.73 12.39 6.13
N LEU A 29 -0.21 12.66 7.02
CA LEU A 29 0.10 13.04 8.40
C LEU A 29 0.87 11.92 9.11
N GLY A 30 0.45 10.67 8.93
CA GLY A 30 1.14 9.51 9.48
C GLY A 30 2.59 9.38 9.01
N THR A 31 2.85 9.56 7.72
CA THR A 31 4.23 9.56 7.17
C THR A 31 5.04 10.75 7.66
N GLY A 32 4.43 11.94 7.71
CA GLY A 32 5.10 13.17 8.17
C GLY A 32 5.53 13.10 9.65
N PHE A 33 4.75 12.50 10.53
CA PHE A 33 5.12 12.35 11.94
C PHE A 33 6.15 11.24 12.17
N SER A 34 6.06 10.12 11.44
CA SER A 34 6.93 8.96 11.67
C SER A 34 8.32 9.13 11.07
N GLY A 35 8.43 9.77 9.90
CA GLY A 35 9.70 9.89 9.16
C GLY A 35 10.82 10.55 9.96
N PRO A 36 10.64 11.78 10.48
CA PRO A 36 11.66 12.47 11.27
C PRO A 36 12.05 11.75 12.55
N ALA A 37 11.10 11.08 13.21
CA ALA A 37 11.36 10.32 14.45
C ALA A 37 12.22 9.08 14.18
N VAL A 38 11.98 8.35 13.09
CA VAL A 38 12.77 7.19 12.68
C VAL A 38 14.20 7.62 12.30
N THR A 39 14.33 8.62 11.43
CA THR A 39 15.65 9.11 11.03
C THR A 39 16.43 9.69 12.21
N GLY A 40 15.75 10.42 13.11
CA GLY A 40 16.35 10.98 14.32
C GLY A 40 16.85 9.92 15.30
N THR A 41 16.09 8.84 15.52
CA THR A 41 16.49 7.74 16.41
C THR A 41 17.67 6.95 15.87
N VAL A 42 17.70 6.66 14.56
CA VAL A 42 18.82 5.96 13.91
C VAL A 42 20.10 6.80 13.96
N LEU A 43 20.01 8.09 13.63
CA LEU A 43 21.18 8.97 13.65
C LEU A 43 21.67 9.28 15.07
N ALA A 44 20.78 9.31 16.07
CA ALA A 44 21.16 9.50 17.47
C ALA A 44 22.00 8.34 18.04
N ALA A 45 21.87 7.14 17.48
CA ALA A 45 22.67 5.97 17.88
C ALA A 45 24.07 5.96 17.25
N VAL A 46 24.38 6.86 16.30
CA VAL A 46 25.64 6.88 15.57
C VAL A 46 26.59 7.96 16.12
N PRO A 47 27.85 7.64 16.43
CA PRO A 47 28.84 8.65 16.85
C PRO A 47 28.96 9.78 15.84
N ARG A 48 29.03 11.04 16.30
CA ARG A 48 29.01 12.26 15.45
C ARG A 48 30.02 12.26 14.29
N HIS A 49 31.17 11.60 14.46
CA HIS A 49 32.21 11.48 13.42
C HIS A 49 31.87 10.49 12.29
N ARG A 50 30.77 9.71 12.40
CA ARG A 50 30.30 8.73 11.41
C ARG A 50 28.85 8.98 10.97
N ALA A 51 28.29 10.15 11.23
CA ALA A 51 26.90 10.47 10.90
C ALA A 51 26.57 10.25 9.40
N GLY A 52 27.51 10.54 8.51
CA GLY A 52 27.37 10.26 7.06
C GLY A 52 27.27 8.77 6.73
N MET A 53 28.04 7.90 7.40
CA MET A 53 27.88 6.45 7.26
C MET A 53 26.58 5.95 7.87
N GLY A 54 26.13 6.56 8.99
CA GLY A 54 24.84 6.26 9.62
C GLY A 54 23.65 6.54 8.69
N SER A 55 23.66 7.69 8.01
CA SER A 55 22.62 8.03 7.02
C SER A 55 22.65 7.10 5.81
N ALA A 56 23.84 6.82 5.26
CA ALA A 56 23.97 5.91 4.12
C ALA A 56 23.46 4.49 4.46
N LEU A 57 23.76 4.01 5.67
CA LEU A 57 23.27 2.72 6.14
C LEU A 57 21.75 2.72 6.34
N ASN A 58 21.18 3.80 6.85
CA ASN A 58 19.73 3.95 6.98
C ASN A 58 19.04 3.92 5.62
N ASP A 59 19.57 4.63 4.63
CA ASP A 59 19.01 4.64 3.28
C ASP A 59 19.14 3.27 2.61
N ALA A 60 20.28 2.61 2.79
CA ALA A 60 20.51 1.25 2.29
C ALA A 60 19.54 0.21 2.89
N HIS A 61 19.06 0.41 4.12
CA HIS A 61 18.03 -0.47 4.70
C HIS A 61 16.62 -0.12 4.24
N GLN A 62 16.32 1.17 4.02
CA GLN A 62 14.99 1.60 3.58
C GLN A 62 14.68 1.18 2.14
N GLN A 63 15.62 1.32 1.22
CA GLN A 63 15.43 1.00 -0.20
C GLN A 63 14.94 -0.44 -0.46
N PRO A 64 15.58 -1.50 0.08
CA PRO A 64 15.10 -2.87 -0.09
C PRO A 64 13.75 -3.08 0.61
N GLY A 65 13.52 -2.43 1.77
CA GLY A 65 12.22 -2.49 2.44
C GLY A 65 11.09 -1.93 1.58
N ILE A 66 11.31 -0.79 0.92
CA ILE A 66 10.37 -0.19 -0.03
C ILE A 66 10.15 -1.13 -1.22
N ALA A 67 11.23 -1.65 -1.82
CA ALA A 67 11.15 -2.54 -2.97
C ALA A 67 10.35 -3.82 -2.66
N VAL A 68 10.63 -4.47 -1.52
CA VAL A 68 9.89 -5.66 -1.08
C VAL A 68 8.44 -5.32 -0.77
N GLY A 69 8.16 -4.20 -0.11
CA GLY A 69 6.80 -3.76 0.18
C GLY A 69 5.97 -3.54 -1.10
N VAL A 70 6.54 -2.84 -2.08
CA VAL A 70 5.90 -2.63 -3.40
C VAL A 70 5.68 -3.95 -4.11
N ALA A 71 6.67 -4.86 -4.11
CA ALA A 71 6.56 -6.15 -4.77
C ALA A 71 5.49 -7.06 -4.14
N VAL A 72 5.46 -7.15 -2.81
CA VAL A 72 4.51 -8.01 -2.09
C VAL A 72 3.08 -7.47 -2.21
N LEU A 73 2.88 -6.17 -1.96
CA LEU A 73 1.53 -5.58 -2.04
C LEU A 73 1.03 -5.50 -3.49
N GLY A 74 1.91 -5.20 -4.45
CA GLY A 74 1.58 -5.22 -5.88
C GLY A 74 1.24 -6.64 -6.36
N GLY A 75 2.03 -7.63 -5.97
CA GLY A 75 1.77 -9.04 -6.27
C GLY A 75 0.45 -9.53 -5.66
N LEU A 76 0.17 -9.16 -4.41
CA LEU A 76 -1.11 -9.46 -3.75
C LEU A 76 -2.29 -8.84 -4.51
N LEU A 77 -2.18 -7.56 -4.90
CA LEU A 77 -3.21 -6.87 -5.67
C LEU A 77 -3.47 -7.57 -7.00
N THR A 78 -2.42 -7.89 -7.75
CA THR A 78 -2.54 -8.59 -9.04
C THR A 78 -3.12 -10.00 -8.87
N ALA A 79 -2.69 -10.75 -7.86
CA ALA A 79 -3.19 -12.09 -7.60
C ALA A 79 -4.67 -12.08 -7.19
N ALA A 80 -5.05 -11.20 -6.27
CA ALA A 80 -6.44 -11.03 -5.85
C ALA A 80 -7.34 -10.54 -6.99
N TYR A 81 -6.83 -9.65 -7.85
CA TYR A 81 -7.52 -9.19 -9.03
C TYR A 81 -7.81 -10.33 -10.02
N ARG A 82 -6.78 -11.11 -10.38
CA ARG A 82 -6.91 -12.27 -11.27
C ARG A 82 -7.88 -13.32 -10.71
N ALA A 83 -7.85 -13.56 -9.40
CA ALA A 83 -8.76 -14.49 -8.74
C ALA A 83 -10.24 -14.03 -8.78
N GLY A 84 -10.49 -12.72 -8.91
CA GLY A 84 -11.84 -12.16 -9.04
C GLY A 84 -12.36 -12.06 -10.48
N LEU A 85 -11.54 -12.36 -11.48
CA LEU A 85 -11.94 -12.33 -12.88
C LEU A 85 -12.65 -13.62 -13.33
N PRO A 86 -13.57 -13.54 -14.31
CA PRO A 86 -14.12 -14.74 -14.94
C PRO A 86 -13.04 -15.56 -15.65
N SER A 87 -13.14 -16.88 -15.60
CA SER A 87 -12.19 -17.83 -16.24
C SER A 87 -12.03 -17.69 -17.77
N ALA A 88 -12.87 -16.89 -18.43
CA ALA A 88 -12.85 -16.68 -19.87
C ALA A 88 -11.90 -15.56 -20.34
N VAL A 89 -11.18 -14.88 -19.43
CA VAL A 89 -10.25 -13.80 -19.79
C VAL A 89 -8.89 -14.39 -20.20
N PRO A 90 -8.35 -14.05 -21.39
CA PRO A 90 -7.02 -14.49 -21.79
C PRO A 90 -5.91 -13.97 -20.84
N GLU A 91 -4.82 -14.72 -20.69
CA GLU A 91 -3.65 -14.29 -19.89
C GLU A 91 -3.03 -12.96 -20.38
N SER A 92 -3.20 -12.62 -21.66
CA SER A 92 -2.75 -11.33 -22.20
C SER A 92 -3.59 -10.15 -21.71
N ALA A 93 -4.77 -10.42 -21.15
CA ALA A 93 -5.76 -9.41 -20.76
C ALA A 93 -6.08 -9.42 -19.26
N ASP A 94 -5.64 -10.41 -18.49
CA ASP A 94 -5.96 -10.54 -17.05
C ASP A 94 -4.89 -9.93 -16.12
N GLY A 95 -3.73 -9.56 -16.65
CA GLY A 95 -2.59 -9.04 -15.88
C GLY A 95 -2.74 -7.59 -15.40
N SER A 96 -3.73 -6.85 -15.93
CA SER A 96 -4.01 -5.47 -15.52
C SER A 96 -5.46 -5.09 -15.81
N PRO A 97 -6.11 -4.30 -14.93
CA PRO A 97 -7.45 -3.76 -15.18
C PRO A 97 -7.56 -3.00 -16.50
N ALA A 98 -6.52 -2.26 -16.87
CA ALA A 98 -6.50 -1.52 -18.13
C ALA A 98 -6.56 -2.46 -19.34
N ALA A 99 -5.83 -3.58 -19.28
CA ALA A 99 -5.82 -4.59 -20.34
C ALA A 99 -7.17 -5.33 -20.42
N THR A 100 -7.76 -5.68 -19.27
CA THR A 100 -9.08 -6.33 -19.23
C THR A 100 -10.18 -5.42 -19.75
N LEU A 101 -10.16 -4.14 -19.38
CA LEU A 101 -11.12 -3.16 -19.88
C LEU A 101 -10.98 -2.89 -21.37
N ALA A 102 -9.75 -2.83 -21.90
CA ALA A 102 -9.50 -2.71 -23.33
C ALA A 102 -10.03 -3.95 -24.10
N TYR A 103 -9.78 -5.15 -23.57
CA TYR A 103 -10.31 -6.40 -24.13
C TYR A 103 -11.84 -6.45 -24.12
N ALA A 104 -12.47 -6.03 -23.01
CA ALA A 104 -13.92 -5.95 -22.89
C ALA A 104 -14.52 -4.93 -23.87
N ALA A 105 -13.90 -3.75 -24.00
CA ALA A 105 -14.33 -2.71 -24.92
C ALA A 105 -14.28 -3.15 -26.38
N ALA A 106 -13.22 -3.86 -26.79
CA ALA A 106 -13.09 -4.39 -28.15
C ALA A 106 -14.20 -5.40 -28.53
N ARG A 107 -14.88 -5.96 -27.53
CA ARG A 107 -15.94 -6.98 -27.70
C ARG A 107 -17.32 -6.45 -27.33
N SER A 108 -17.43 -5.18 -26.94
CA SER A 108 -18.64 -4.58 -26.38
C SER A 108 -19.21 -5.36 -25.20
N ASP A 109 -18.34 -5.98 -24.40
CA ASP A 109 -18.72 -6.82 -23.25
C ASP A 109 -18.81 -5.97 -21.97
N ALA A 110 -19.98 -5.38 -21.76
CA ALA A 110 -20.24 -4.55 -20.59
C ALA A 110 -20.19 -5.35 -19.26
N ALA A 111 -20.54 -6.64 -19.30
CA ALA A 111 -20.52 -7.50 -18.13
C ALA A 111 -19.09 -7.78 -17.67
N LEU A 112 -18.18 -8.07 -18.62
CA LEU A 112 -16.77 -8.22 -18.32
C LEU A 112 -16.13 -6.93 -17.80
N ALA A 113 -16.51 -5.78 -18.36
CA ALA A 113 -16.01 -4.50 -17.88
C ALA A 113 -16.44 -4.22 -16.43
N GLU A 114 -17.67 -4.58 -16.05
CA GLU A 114 -18.17 -4.45 -14.67
C GLU A 114 -17.51 -5.46 -13.72
N ALA A 115 -17.33 -6.71 -14.16
CA ALA A 115 -16.60 -7.72 -13.40
C ALA A 115 -15.15 -7.27 -13.13
N ALA A 116 -14.48 -6.69 -14.12
CA ALA A 116 -13.13 -6.14 -13.97
C ALA A 116 -13.08 -4.99 -12.95
N ARG A 117 -14.05 -4.06 -12.97
CA ARG A 117 -14.11 -2.97 -11.99
C ARG A 117 -14.33 -3.51 -10.58
N THR A 118 -15.28 -4.43 -10.42
CA THR A 118 -15.61 -5.02 -9.11
C THR A 118 -14.44 -5.83 -8.55
N ALA A 119 -13.81 -6.67 -9.37
CA ALA A 119 -12.63 -7.45 -8.99
C ALA A 119 -11.47 -6.52 -8.57
N PHE A 120 -11.25 -5.43 -9.29
CA PHE A 120 -10.21 -4.46 -8.94
C PHE A 120 -10.50 -3.75 -7.61
N THR A 121 -11.71 -3.26 -7.41
CA THR A 121 -12.09 -2.62 -6.14
C THR A 121 -11.96 -3.59 -4.96
N ALA A 122 -12.41 -4.83 -5.11
CA ALA A 122 -12.25 -5.86 -4.08
C ALA A 122 -10.78 -6.15 -3.76
N ALA A 123 -9.95 -6.33 -4.79
CA ALA A 123 -8.51 -6.55 -4.64
C ALA A 123 -7.80 -5.35 -3.99
N GLN A 124 -8.20 -4.12 -4.36
CA GLN A 124 -7.69 -2.88 -3.76
C GLN A 124 -8.02 -2.82 -2.27
N SER A 125 -9.28 -3.05 -1.88
CA SER A 125 -9.70 -3.06 -0.48
C SER A 125 -8.96 -4.11 0.34
N ALA A 126 -8.81 -5.34 -0.19
CA ALA A 126 -8.05 -6.41 0.48
C ALA A 126 -6.57 -6.03 0.67
N THR A 127 -5.95 -5.44 -0.35
CA THR A 127 -4.55 -4.99 -0.29
C THR A 127 -4.37 -3.86 0.72
N LEU A 128 -5.29 -2.89 0.75
CA LEU A 128 -5.24 -1.77 1.71
C LEU A 128 -5.46 -2.24 3.16
N LEU A 129 -6.34 -3.21 3.40
CA LEU A 129 -6.51 -3.81 4.72
C LEU A 129 -5.25 -4.58 5.17
N THR A 130 -4.60 -5.29 4.24
CA THR A 130 -3.33 -5.96 4.51
C THR A 130 -2.25 -4.94 4.88
N ALA A 131 -2.15 -3.84 4.12
CA ALA A 131 -1.23 -2.74 4.42
C ALA A 131 -1.54 -2.06 5.78
N ALA A 132 -2.82 -1.89 6.12
CA ALA A 132 -3.23 -1.39 7.43
C ALA A 132 -2.77 -2.31 8.56
N GLY A 133 -2.91 -3.63 8.39
CA GLY A 133 -2.42 -4.65 9.31
C GLY A 133 -0.89 -4.59 9.50
N CYS A 134 -0.13 -4.51 8.41
CA CYS A 134 1.33 -4.34 8.45
C CYS A 134 1.73 -3.05 9.19
N ALA A 135 1.05 -1.93 8.91
CA ALA A 135 1.31 -0.66 9.58
C ALA A 135 0.98 -0.71 11.08
N ALA A 136 -0.11 -1.38 11.47
CA ALA A 136 -0.47 -1.58 12.87
C ALA A 136 0.54 -2.48 13.61
N ALA A 137 0.99 -3.56 12.98
CA ALA A 137 2.03 -4.43 13.52
C ALA A 137 3.34 -3.66 13.74
N GLY A 138 3.76 -2.83 12.78
CA GLY A 138 4.93 -1.95 12.93
C GLY A 138 4.78 -0.92 14.06
N ALA A 139 3.58 -0.36 14.24
CA ALA A 139 3.30 0.55 15.35
C ALA A 139 3.38 -0.18 16.71
N LEU A 140 2.87 -1.42 16.78
CA LEU A 140 2.93 -2.24 17.99
C LEU A 140 4.38 -2.64 18.34
N THR A 141 5.18 -3.06 17.36
CA THR A 141 6.60 -3.39 17.61
C THR A 141 7.38 -2.17 18.07
N ALA A 142 7.17 -1.01 17.45
CA ALA A 142 7.74 0.25 17.92
C ALA A 142 7.30 0.58 19.34
N ALA A 143 6.00 0.46 19.66
CA ALA A 143 5.48 0.73 20.99
C ALA A 143 6.02 -0.25 22.06
N VAL A 144 6.34 -1.48 21.70
CA VAL A 144 6.93 -2.47 22.63
C VAL A 144 8.44 -2.26 22.78
N ALA A 145 9.16 -2.05 21.67
CA ALA A 145 10.62 -1.93 21.66
C ALA A 145 11.14 -0.56 22.13
N LEU A 146 10.38 0.51 21.90
CA LEU A 146 10.73 1.88 22.30
C LEU A 146 10.07 2.31 23.62
N ARG A 147 9.36 1.40 24.31
CA ARG A 147 8.87 1.67 25.66
C ARG A 147 10.07 2.05 26.53
N PRO A 148 10.10 3.26 27.12
CA PRO A 148 11.15 3.62 28.04
C PRO A 148 11.13 2.58 29.15
N GLY A 149 12.27 1.94 29.39
CA GLY A 149 12.49 1.20 30.63
C GLY A 149 12.11 2.11 31.81
N ARG A 150 11.41 1.54 32.78
CA ARG A 150 11.18 2.18 34.08
C ARG A 150 12.52 2.56 34.72
#